data_AF-A0A5J4WFL7-F1
#
_entry.id   AF-A0A5J4WFL7-F1
#
_cell.length_a   1.000
_cell.length_b   1.000
_cell.length_c   1.000
_cell.angle_alpha   90.00
_cell.angle_beta   90.00
_cell.angle_gamma   90.00
#
_symmetry.space_group_name_H-M   'P 1'
#
loop_
_entity.id
_entity.type
_entity.pdbx_description
1 polymer ?
#
loop_
_entity_poly.entity_id
_entity_poly.type
_entity_poly.pdbx_seq_one_letter_code
_entity_poly.pdbx_strand_id
1 'polypeptide(L)'
;MSYLVCETGQCLKGKALQIGGAVGGICVCSIFLMMQIPLNLFLFDNNYKRGGHFSTYSGSSAAIEFIILLGVVIAQRELVNWYFCRGLVTIGTATLMSAFYMIYQPHYRKAYNILIASRYCIYGTVRLSMVIAYAVERSVKSKVDSAERLYEALFGHWTDILVYVMFCESIQAGIIESVVCSAFIKWLNKKRWILDKEIKFYDLLYQQSTAIEYKQDESKQITTDLFQDIQMIERRMRFLLQKDLRELQHVFYANFCFNIAQHLHKDDAVLLFHYATFLKQIAKQRQAASDVIIRCRMLRPPIALRVVLASEVLEQEREKLLKNKLKAILLRQTLTALEQRIFDNAEDNLDEAFGDMRMFQEGLLRTLPDLCELQIHFVHIADLTTMTQDICIQLLKTCANNGKVLRSCSLLSGQLLRDETEALISKERALAIEREFKKMIITHQYQKTQYDADFELQRERSNTSGSKFNNQEVTDRQTQYSFHSRGRPLSWNQSEDNLKSS
;
A
#
# COMPACT_ATOMS: atom_id res chain seq x y z
N MET A 1 -11.70 32.48 37.36
CA MET A 1 -10.53 31.71 36.85
C MET A 1 -9.20 32.42 37.12
N SER A 2 -8.65 32.36 38.34
CA SER A 2 -7.32 32.93 38.68
C SER A 2 -6.18 31.90 38.69
N TYR A 3 -6.45 30.66 38.22
CA TYR A 3 -5.52 29.52 38.30
C TYR A 3 -4.69 29.27 37.02
N LEU A 4 -4.83 30.09 35.98
CA LEU A 4 -4.14 29.89 34.69
C LEU A 4 -2.99 30.87 34.42
N VAL A 5 -2.70 31.78 35.36
CA VAL A 5 -1.49 32.60 35.34
C VAL A 5 -0.47 31.95 36.27
N CYS A 6 -0.06 30.73 35.94
CA CYS A 6 1.11 30.13 36.58
C CYS A 6 2.30 30.46 35.68
N GLU A 7 3.00 31.55 36.02
CA GLU A 7 4.33 31.81 35.47
C GLU A 7 5.20 30.55 35.70
N THR A 8 6.11 30.23 34.79
CA THR A 8 7.02 29.06 34.91
C THR A 8 7.79 29.02 36.23
N GLY A 9 7.98 30.17 36.88
CA GLY A 9 8.54 30.27 38.23
C GLY A 9 7.64 29.72 39.36
N GLN A 10 6.33 29.57 39.15
CA GLN A 10 5.39 29.01 40.12
C GLN A 10 5.18 27.49 39.98
N CYS A 11 5.20 26.92 38.76
CA CYS A 11 5.23 25.45 38.57
C CYS A 11 6.52 24.79 39.07
N LEU A 12 7.63 25.55 39.13
CA LEU A 12 8.89 25.10 39.73
C LEU A 12 8.99 25.40 41.23
N LYS A 13 8.03 26.13 41.81
CA LYS A 13 8.01 26.50 43.23
C LYS A 13 7.26 25.51 44.13
N GLY A 14 6.60 24.48 43.59
CA GLY A 14 5.74 23.59 44.37
C GLY A 14 5.90 22.11 44.05
N LYS A 15 6.46 21.35 45.00
CA LYS A 15 6.58 19.88 45.06
C LYS A 15 7.45 19.23 43.97
N ALA A 16 8.43 18.42 44.40
CA ALA A 16 9.33 17.65 43.53
C ALA A 16 8.61 16.84 42.42
N LEU A 17 7.35 16.46 42.65
CA LEU A 17 6.49 15.77 41.69
C LEU A 17 6.19 16.62 40.43
N GLN A 18 5.98 17.94 40.56
CA GLN A 18 5.69 18.81 39.41
C GLN A 18 6.94 19.01 38.55
N ILE A 19 8.09 19.20 39.19
CA ILE A 19 9.39 19.30 38.51
C ILE A 19 9.70 17.98 37.80
N GLY A 20 9.54 16.84 38.49
CA GLY A 20 9.73 15.51 37.91
C GLY A 20 8.80 15.22 36.74
N GLY A 21 7.51 15.58 36.85
CA GLY A 21 6.54 15.44 35.77
C GLY A 21 6.86 16.31 34.55
N ALA A 22 7.32 17.54 34.76
CA ALA A 22 7.74 18.43 33.69
C ALA A 22 9.00 17.91 32.97
N VAL A 23 10.03 17.48 33.71
CA VAL A 23 11.25 16.90 33.15
C VAL A 23 10.95 15.61 32.42
N GLY A 24 10.12 14.74 33.00
CA GLY A 24 9.66 13.50 32.36
C GLY A 24 8.90 13.74 31.07
N GLY A 25 7.97 14.71 31.07
CA GLY A 25 7.23 15.10 29.86
C GLY A 25 8.13 15.65 28.77
N ILE A 26 9.11 16.50 29.12
CA ILE A 26 10.11 17.02 28.17
C ILE A 26 10.96 15.88 27.58
N CYS A 27 11.44 14.94 28.41
CA CYS A 27 12.19 13.78 27.95
C CYS A 27 11.37 12.89 27.01
N VAL A 28 10.12 12.55 27.36
CA VAL A 28 9.26 11.71 26.52
C VAL A 28 8.93 12.39 25.20
N CYS A 29 8.58 13.68 25.21
CA CYS A 29 8.35 14.45 23.99
C CYS A 29 9.62 14.51 23.12
N SER A 30 10.79 14.69 23.74
CA SER A 30 12.07 14.73 23.00
C SER A 30 12.39 13.38 22.37
N ILE A 31 12.22 12.27 23.09
CA ILE A 31 12.38 10.91 22.55
C ILE A 31 11.39 10.67 21.40
N PHE A 32 10.12 11.03 21.59
CA PHE A 32 9.10 10.89 20.57
C PHE A 32 9.45 11.68 19.30
N LEU A 33 9.90 12.94 19.43
CA LEU A 33 10.33 13.76 18.30
C LEU A 33 11.60 13.20 17.63
N MET A 34 12.57 12.76 18.43
CA MET A 34 13.81 12.13 17.94
C MET A 34 13.55 10.78 17.27
N MET A 35 12.44 10.08 17.56
CA MET A 35 12.01 8.92 16.78
C MET A 35 11.23 9.34 15.55
N GLN A 36 10.23 10.21 15.71
CA GLN A 36 9.22 10.51 14.71
C GLN A 36 9.75 11.39 13.57
N ILE A 37 10.67 12.31 13.83
CA ILE A 37 11.28 13.16 12.79
C ILE A 37 12.19 12.31 11.88
N PRO A 38 13.15 11.52 12.40
CA PRO A 38 13.90 10.57 11.58
C PRO A 38 13.03 9.53 10.90
N LEU A 39 12.05 8.93 11.60
CA LEU A 39 11.15 7.95 10.98
C LEU A 39 10.39 8.58 9.81
N ASN A 40 9.83 9.78 9.95
CA ASN A 40 9.13 10.40 8.82
C ASN A 40 10.07 10.97 7.76
N LEU A 41 11.27 11.45 8.10
CA LEU A 41 12.24 11.89 7.09
C LEU A 41 12.84 10.72 6.30
N PHE A 42 12.98 9.55 6.93
CA PHE A 42 13.75 8.43 6.38
C PHE A 42 12.90 7.26 5.90
N LEU A 43 11.69 7.09 6.43
CA LEU A 43 10.73 6.11 5.97
C LEU A 43 9.97 6.74 4.80
N PHE A 44 10.51 6.53 3.60
CA PHE A 44 9.83 6.89 2.36
C PHE A 44 8.54 6.09 2.27
N ASP A 45 7.43 6.69 2.66
CA ASP A 45 6.08 6.14 2.51
C ASP A 45 5.63 6.23 1.04
N ASN A 46 6.54 5.94 0.11
CA ASN A 46 6.26 6.01 -1.31
C ASN A 46 5.69 4.68 -1.79
N ASN A 47 4.52 4.36 -1.23
CA ASN A 47 3.74 3.22 -1.64
C ASN A 47 2.56 3.70 -2.49
N TYR A 48 2.85 4.05 -3.74
CA TYR A 48 1.87 4.41 -4.78
C TYR A 48 0.72 3.39 -4.96
N LYS A 49 0.87 2.18 -4.39
CA LYS A 49 -0.16 1.12 -4.38
C LYS A 49 -0.73 0.76 -3.00
N ARG A 50 -0.02 1.02 -1.89
CA ARG A 50 -0.43 0.58 -0.54
C ARG A 50 -0.49 1.69 0.51
N GLY A 51 -0.43 2.94 0.09
CA GLY A 51 -0.65 4.05 0.99
C GLY A 51 -2.02 3.90 1.68
N GLY A 52 -2.01 3.67 3.00
CA GLY A 52 -3.24 3.70 3.80
C GLY A 52 -3.97 5.03 3.65
N HIS A 53 -5.17 5.17 4.18
CA HIS A 53 -5.98 6.41 4.05
C HIS A 53 -5.24 7.70 4.48
N PHE A 54 -4.21 7.56 5.33
CA PHE A 54 -3.39 8.62 5.93
C PHE A 54 -2.01 8.80 5.29
N SER A 55 -1.68 7.99 4.28
CA SER A 55 -0.35 8.04 3.64
C SER A 55 -0.09 9.38 2.96
N THR A 56 1.18 9.83 3.02
CA THR A 56 1.66 11.07 2.39
C THR A 56 2.56 10.76 1.20
N TYR A 57 2.65 11.70 0.25
CA TYR A 57 3.59 11.63 -0.88
C TYR A 57 5.05 11.63 -0.44
N SER A 58 5.31 12.29 0.68
CA SER A 58 6.63 12.35 1.28
C SER A 58 6.48 12.34 2.78
N GLY A 59 7.29 11.55 3.47
CA GLY A 59 7.38 11.66 4.92
C GLY A 59 8.02 12.99 5.35
N SER A 60 8.65 13.74 4.43
CA SER A 60 9.14 15.10 4.69
C SER A 60 8.01 16.08 5.03
N SER A 61 6.82 15.96 4.44
CA SER A 61 5.69 16.83 4.79
C SER A 61 5.18 16.56 6.20
N ALA A 62 5.16 15.30 6.63
CA ALA A 62 4.83 14.93 7.99
C ALA A 62 5.90 15.42 8.97
N ALA A 63 7.18 15.33 8.62
CA ALA A 63 8.27 15.88 9.43
C ALA A 63 8.15 17.41 9.60
N ILE A 64 7.83 18.14 8.53
CA ILE A 64 7.57 19.60 8.59
C ILE A 64 6.38 19.90 9.50
N GLU A 65 5.29 19.14 9.42
CA GLU A 65 4.15 19.26 10.33
C GLU A 65 4.57 19.12 11.80
N PHE A 66 5.35 18.08 12.13
CA PHE A 66 5.86 17.89 13.49
C PHE A 66 6.77 19.03 13.96
N ILE A 67 7.65 19.55 13.09
CA ILE A 67 8.53 20.67 13.40
C ILE A 67 7.71 21.95 13.67
N ILE A 68 6.70 22.23 12.85
CA ILE A 68 5.82 23.39 13.04
C ILE A 68 5.03 23.26 14.33
N LEU A 69 4.45 22.08 14.60
CA LEU A 69 3.72 21.82 15.85
C LEU A 69 4.61 21.99 17.08
N LEU A 70 5.85 21.51 17.02
CA LEU A 70 6.84 21.72 18.08
C LEU A 70 7.13 23.21 18.29
N GLY A 71 7.36 23.94 17.19
CA GLY A 71 7.56 25.39 17.23
C GLY A 71 6.38 26.13 17.87
N VAL A 72 5.14 25.70 17.56
CA VAL A 72 3.92 26.26 18.18
C VAL A 72 3.89 26.00 19.68
N VAL A 73 4.24 24.81 20.15
CA VAL A 73 4.26 24.47 21.59
C VAL A 73 5.30 25.31 22.33
N ILE A 74 6.50 25.49 21.75
CA ILE A 74 7.55 26.34 22.33
C ILE A 74 7.10 27.81 22.36
N ALA A 75 6.57 28.32 21.23
CA ALA A 75 6.09 29.69 21.15
C ALA A 75 4.93 29.96 22.12
N GLN A 76 4.03 29.00 22.33
CA GLN A 76 2.95 29.11 23.32
C GLN A 76 3.48 29.25 24.75
N ARG A 77 4.64 28.66 25.06
CA ARG A 77 5.28 28.71 26.37
C ARG A 77 6.08 29.98 26.58
N GLU A 78 6.86 30.41 25.60
CA GLU A 78 7.67 31.64 25.70
C GLU A 78 6.81 32.91 25.63
N LEU A 79 5.71 32.88 24.86
CA LEU A 79 4.79 34.01 24.71
C LEU A 79 3.67 34.04 25.76
N VAL A 80 3.85 33.40 26.92
CA VAL A 80 2.84 33.38 28.00
C VAL A 80 2.45 34.79 28.43
N ASN A 81 3.42 35.69 28.56
CA ASN A 81 3.18 37.06 29.00
C ASN A 81 2.62 37.96 27.90
N TRP A 82 2.79 37.59 26.63
CA TRP A 82 2.39 38.40 25.48
C TRP A 82 1.23 37.76 24.72
N TYR A 83 0.03 37.88 25.31
CA TYR A 83 -1.21 37.28 24.84
C TYR A 83 -1.54 37.55 23.36
N PHE A 84 -1.30 38.78 22.89
CA PHE A 84 -1.52 39.16 21.49
C PHE A 84 -0.60 38.38 20.53
N CYS A 85 0.71 38.38 20.80
CA CYS A 85 1.69 37.64 20.01
C CYS A 85 1.43 36.13 20.06
N ARG A 86 1.02 35.60 21.22
CA ARG A 86 0.60 34.20 21.35
C ARG A 86 -0.59 33.87 20.46
N GLY A 87 -1.60 34.74 20.43
CA GLY A 87 -2.73 34.62 19.52
C GLY A 87 -2.30 34.63 18.06
N LEU A 88 -1.50 35.62 17.66
CA LEU A 88 -1.02 35.78 16.29
C LEU A 88 -0.20 34.58 15.81
N VAL A 89 0.70 34.04 16.63
CA VAL A 89 1.49 32.85 16.26
C VAL A 89 0.60 31.61 16.12
N THR A 90 -0.35 31.39 17.04
CA THR A 90 -1.21 30.19 16.99
C THR A 90 -2.21 30.22 15.84
N ILE A 91 -2.81 31.38 15.56
CA ILE A 91 -3.72 31.56 14.43
C ILE A 91 -2.94 31.53 13.12
N GLY A 92 -1.81 32.23 13.03
CA GLY A 92 -0.97 32.28 11.84
C GLY A 92 -0.46 30.91 11.43
N THR A 93 0.00 30.10 12.39
CA THR A 93 0.45 28.73 12.13
C THR A 93 -0.71 27.81 11.71
N ALA A 94 -1.89 27.95 12.32
CA ALA A 94 -3.08 27.20 11.90
C ALA A 94 -3.48 27.53 10.44
N THR A 95 -3.51 28.81 10.08
CA THR A 95 -3.80 29.27 8.72
C THR A 95 -2.74 28.80 7.73
N LEU A 96 -1.46 28.91 8.09
CA LEU A 96 -0.34 28.44 7.26
C LEU A 96 -0.42 26.94 6.99
N MET A 97 -0.70 26.14 8.03
CA MET A 97 -0.87 24.69 7.88
C MET A 97 -2.08 24.37 7.02
N SER A 98 -3.22 25.00 7.27
CA SER A 98 -4.42 24.81 6.46
C SER A 98 -4.16 25.11 4.97
N ALA A 99 -3.49 26.23 4.67
CA ALA A 99 -3.07 26.60 3.31
C ALA A 99 -2.09 25.59 2.71
N PHE A 100 -1.12 25.08 3.49
CA PHE A 100 -0.18 24.05 3.05
C PHE A 100 -0.91 22.78 2.59
N TYR A 101 -1.85 22.24 3.38
CA TYR A 101 -2.62 21.06 2.97
C TYR A 101 -3.54 21.32 1.77
N MET A 102 -4.08 22.54 1.63
CA MET A 102 -4.91 22.90 0.48
C MET A 102 -4.13 23.02 -0.83
N ILE A 103 -2.97 23.67 -0.79
CA ILE A 103 -2.20 24.05 -1.99
C ILE A 103 -1.27 22.90 -2.42
N TYR A 104 -0.48 22.39 -1.47
CA TYR A 104 0.54 21.36 -1.71
C TYR A 104 -0.08 19.97 -1.84
N GLN A 105 -1.18 19.71 -1.11
CA GLN A 105 -1.89 18.42 -1.09
C GLN A 105 -0.95 17.25 -0.73
N PRO A 106 -0.39 17.18 0.48
CA PRO A 106 0.60 16.18 0.85
C PRO A 106 0.05 14.74 0.94
N HIS A 107 -1.27 14.54 1.07
CA HIS A 107 -1.87 13.21 1.12
C HIS A 107 -2.40 12.73 -0.24
N TYR A 108 -2.33 11.41 -0.45
CA TYR A 108 -2.84 10.74 -1.66
C TYR A 108 -4.33 10.97 -1.88
N ARG A 109 -5.13 11.01 -0.80
CA ARG A 109 -6.59 11.19 -0.88
C ARG A 109 -6.99 12.64 -0.58
N LYS A 110 -7.73 13.24 -1.52
CA LYS A 110 -8.29 14.60 -1.37
C LYS A 110 -9.13 14.77 -0.11
N ALA A 111 -9.96 13.77 0.22
CA ALA A 111 -10.80 13.79 1.42
C ALA A 111 -9.98 13.96 2.70
N TYR A 112 -8.74 13.46 2.73
CA TYR A 112 -7.92 13.53 3.93
C TYR A 112 -7.16 14.86 4.05
N ASN A 113 -6.67 15.42 2.95
CA ASN A 113 -6.18 16.81 2.93
C ASN A 113 -7.28 17.79 3.42
N ILE A 114 -8.54 17.54 3.03
CA ILE A 114 -9.70 18.29 3.53
C ILE A 114 -9.86 18.12 5.05
N LEU A 115 -9.83 16.88 5.56
CA LEU A 115 -10.04 16.59 6.97
C LEU A 115 -8.91 17.13 7.88
N ILE A 116 -7.68 17.17 7.39
CA ILE A 116 -6.58 17.80 8.13
C ILE A 116 -6.70 19.33 8.07
N ALA A 117 -6.97 19.90 6.89
CA ALA A 117 -7.17 21.35 6.77
C ALA A 117 -8.34 21.81 7.66
N SER A 118 -9.43 21.05 7.72
CA SER A 118 -10.57 21.33 8.60
C SER A 118 -10.17 21.33 10.07
N ARG A 119 -9.33 20.38 10.50
CA ARG A 119 -8.79 20.35 11.87
C ARG A 119 -8.03 21.63 12.20
N TYR A 120 -7.20 22.13 11.29
CA TYR A 120 -6.45 23.37 11.50
C TYR A 120 -7.34 24.62 11.44
N CYS A 121 -8.35 24.67 10.58
CA CYS A 121 -9.34 25.75 10.59
C CYS A 121 -10.13 25.81 11.91
N ILE A 122 -10.62 24.66 12.38
CA ILE A 122 -11.31 24.57 13.69
C ILE A 122 -10.37 24.99 14.82
N TYR A 123 -9.11 24.54 14.79
CA TYR A 123 -8.13 24.94 15.79
C TYR A 123 -7.86 26.45 15.77
N GLY A 124 -7.66 27.03 14.59
CA GLY A 124 -7.39 28.46 14.41
C GLY A 124 -8.55 29.34 14.86
N THR A 125 -9.79 28.98 14.47
CA THR A 125 -11.02 29.70 14.86
C THR A 125 -11.28 29.64 16.36
N VAL A 126 -11.17 28.47 16.98
CA VAL A 126 -11.29 28.32 18.44
C VAL A 126 -10.23 29.15 19.17
N ARG A 127 -8.98 29.15 18.67
CA ARG A 127 -7.91 29.97 19.25
C ARG A 127 -8.14 31.46 19.09
N LEU A 128 -8.62 31.91 17.93
CA LEU A 128 -8.97 33.31 17.69
C LEU A 128 -10.02 33.79 18.70
N SER A 129 -11.09 33.02 18.87
CA SER A 129 -12.17 33.39 19.79
C SER A 129 -11.75 33.34 21.25
N MET A 130 -10.88 32.40 21.65
CA MET A 130 -10.29 32.43 23.00
C MET A 130 -9.47 33.70 23.25
N VAL A 131 -8.72 34.18 22.24
CA VAL A 131 -7.94 35.42 22.35
C VAL A 131 -8.86 36.63 22.46
N ILE A 132 -9.93 36.68 21.66
CA ILE A 132 -10.94 37.74 21.72
C ILE A 132 -11.65 37.71 23.08
N ALA A 133 -12.09 36.54 23.55
CA ALA A 133 -12.75 36.36 24.83
C ALA A 133 -11.89 36.86 25.99
N TYR A 134 -10.61 36.50 25.99
CA TYR A 134 -9.66 36.96 26.99
C TYR A 134 -9.43 38.49 26.93
N ALA A 135 -9.36 39.07 25.73
CA ALA A 135 -9.24 40.51 25.56
C ALA A 135 -10.47 41.26 26.10
N VAL A 136 -11.67 40.74 25.85
CA VAL A 136 -12.93 41.26 26.39
C VAL A 136 -12.96 41.15 27.91
N GLU A 137 -12.67 39.97 28.48
CA GLU A 137 -12.63 39.74 29.93
C GLU A 137 -11.69 40.73 30.62
N ARG A 138 -10.49 40.95 30.06
CA ARG A 138 -9.51 41.89 30.61
C ARG A 138 -10.02 43.33 30.56
N SER A 139 -10.67 43.73 29.46
CA SER A 139 -11.22 45.09 29.32
C SER A 139 -12.36 45.37 30.30
N VAL A 140 -13.13 44.35 30.66
CA VAL A 140 -14.20 44.44 31.66
C VAL A 140 -13.58 44.50 33.06
N LYS A 141 -12.66 43.60 33.40
CA LYS A 141 -11.97 43.60 34.71
C LYS A 141 -11.22 44.90 35.00
N SER A 142 -10.52 45.47 34.02
CA SER A 142 -9.80 46.73 34.21
C SER A 142 -10.70 47.92 34.52
N LYS A 143 -11.99 47.86 34.16
CA LYS A 143 -12.99 48.90 34.50
C LYS A 143 -13.63 48.68 35.87
N VAL A 144 -13.69 47.43 36.33
CA VAL A 144 -14.35 47.04 37.59
C VAL A 144 -13.48 47.29 38.83
N ASP A 145 -12.14 47.29 38.70
CA ASP A 145 -11.24 47.69 39.81
C ASP A 145 -11.45 49.16 40.29
N SER A 146 -12.23 49.96 39.56
CA SER A 146 -12.58 51.35 39.89
C SER A 146 -13.94 51.51 40.60
N ALA A 147 -14.82 50.50 40.64
CA ALA A 147 -16.16 50.62 41.19
C ALA A 147 -16.70 49.29 41.77
N GLU A 148 -16.70 49.20 43.11
CA GLU A 148 -17.51 48.35 43.99
C GLU A 148 -17.60 46.82 43.76
N ARG A 149 -17.09 46.08 44.76
CA ARG A 149 -17.16 44.62 44.97
C ARG A 149 -18.56 44.00 45.09
N LEU A 150 -19.64 44.76 44.88
CA LEU A 150 -21.02 44.25 45.01
C LEU A 150 -21.58 43.66 43.70
N TYR A 151 -21.03 44.02 42.54
CA TYR A 151 -21.47 43.52 41.22
C TYR A 151 -20.75 42.24 40.74
N GLU A 152 -19.72 41.78 41.45
CA GLU A 152 -18.87 40.65 41.02
C GLU A 152 -19.61 39.30 41.00
N ALA A 153 -20.61 39.09 41.85
CA ALA A 153 -21.34 37.82 41.92
C ALA A 153 -22.34 37.61 40.76
N LEU A 154 -22.99 38.69 40.29
CA LEU A 154 -23.98 38.58 39.22
C LEU A 154 -23.33 38.58 37.83
N PHE A 155 -22.28 39.38 37.62
CA PHE A 155 -21.62 39.48 36.31
C PHE A 155 -20.62 38.36 36.01
N GLY A 156 -20.03 37.71 37.04
CA GLY A 156 -19.13 36.57 36.82
C GLY A 156 -19.79 35.40 36.09
N HIS A 157 -21.09 35.17 36.35
CA HIS A 157 -21.86 34.14 35.67
C HIS A 157 -22.10 34.47 34.18
N TRP A 158 -22.33 35.74 33.85
CA TRP A 158 -22.52 36.18 32.47
C TRP A 158 -21.23 36.11 31.65
N THR A 159 -20.07 36.39 32.25
CA THR A 159 -18.79 36.24 31.55
C THR A 159 -18.49 34.80 31.21
N ASP A 160 -18.79 33.86 32.10
CA ASP A 160 -18.61 32.44 31.84
C ASP A 160 -19.55 31.97 30.71
N ILE A 161 -20.83 32.35 30.75
CA ILE A 161 -21.79 32.05 29.68
C ILE A 161 -21.32 32.61 28.34
N LEU A 162 -20.85 33.86 28.28
CA LEU A 162 -20.35 34.48 27.06
C LEU A 162 -19.14 33.74 26.48
N VAL A 163 -18.23 33.25 27.33
CA VAL A 163 -17.08 32.45 26.90
C VAL A 163 -17.56 31.12 26.29
N TYR A 164 -18.53 30.45 26.91
CA TYR A 164 -19.11 29.21 26.37
C TYR A 164 -19.84 29.44 25.05
N VAL A 165 -20.62 30.52 24.93
CA VAL A 165 -21.32 30.88 23.68
C VAL A 165 -20.30 31.16 22.58
N MET A 166 -19.28 31.99 22.85
CA MET A 166 -18.22 32.24 21.86
C MET A 166 -17.48 30.97 21.46
N PHE A 167 -17.23 30.05 22.39
CA PHE A 167 -16.63 28.76 22.08
C PHE A 167 -17.50 27.92 21.14
N CYS A 168 -18.81 27.83 21.39
CA CYS A 168 -19.76 27.13 20.52
C CYS A 168 -19.84 27.76 19.12
N GLU A 169 -19.95 29.08 19.03
CA GLU A 169 -19.96 29.83 17.77
C GLU A 169 -18.66 29.61 16.98
N SER A 170 -17.52 29.49 17.67
CA SER A 170 -16.23 29.24 17.04
C SER A 170 -16.13 27.86 16.40
N ILE A 171 -16.68 26.84 17.06
CA ILE A 171 -16.74 25.49 16.50
C ILE A 171 -17.62 25.50 15.25
N GLN A 172 -18.77 26.16 15.30
CA GLN A 172 -19.65 26.29 14.13
C GLN A 172 -18.97 27.03 12.97
N ALA A 173 -18.33 28.17 13.25
CA ALA A 173 -17.57 28.93 12.27
C ALA A 173 -16.44 28.11 11.65
N GLY A 174 -15.68 27.36 12.45
CA GLY A 174 -14.62 26.46 11.98
C GLY A 174 -15.14 25.33 11.10
N ILE A 175 -16.32 24.78 11.41
CA ILE A 175 -16.98 23.77 10.57
C ILE A 175 -17.41 24.40 9.23
N ILE A 176 -18.04 25.58 9.23
CA ILE A 176 -18.46 26.27 8.01
C ILE A 176 -17.24 26.60 7.14
N GLU A 177 -16.18 27.16 7.73
CA GLU A 177 -14.92 27.45 7.05
C GLU A 177 -14.35 26.18 6.40
N SER A 178 -14.37 25.04 7.10
CA SER A 178 -13.89 23.78 6.54
C SER A 178 -14.68 23.29 5.32
N VAL A 179 -15.99 23.54 5.29
CA VAL A 179 -16.85 23.23 4.13
C VAL A 179 -16.50 24.15 2.96
N VAL A 180 -16.29 25.45 3.21
CA VAL A 180 -15.84 26.41 2.20
C VAL A 180 -14.49 26.01 1.62
N CYS A 181 -13.53 25.65 2.48
CA CYS A 181 -12.22 25.14 2.06
C CYS A 181 -12.34 23.87 1.21
N SER A 182 -13.26 22.96 1.56
CA SER A 182 -13.54 21.75 0.78
C SER A 182 -14.04 22.09 -0.63
N ALA A 183 -14.97 23.04 -0.74
CA ALA A 183 -15.47 23.52 -2.02
C ALA A 183 -14.36 24.21 -2.82
N PHE A 184 -13.52 25.01 -2.17
CA PHE A 184 -12.37 25.66 -2.79
C PHE A 184 -11.34 24.66 -3.33
N ILE A 185 -11.02 23.59 -2.57
CA ILE A 185 -10.16 22.50 -3.04
C ILE A 185 -10.78 21.79 -4.26
N LYS A 186 -12.09 21.52 -4.23
CA LYS A 186 -12.79 20.92 -5.39
C LYS A 186 -12.68 21.83 -6.61
N TRP A 187 -12.90 23.13 -6.44
CA TRP A 187 -12.80 24.12 -7.51
C TRP A 187 -11.38 24.26 -8.06
N LEU A 188 -10.37 24.42 -7.19
CA LEU A 188 -8.95 24.47 -7.58
C LEU A 188 -8.53 23.23 -8.36
N ASN A 189 -8.99 22.05 -7.94
CA ASN A 189 -8.67 20.81 -8.65
C ASN A 189 -9.36 20.72 -10.01
N LYS A 190 -10.62 21.17 -10.13
CA LYS A 190 -11.30 21.25 -11.43
C LYS A 190 -10.55 22.19 -12.37
N LYS A 191 -10.12 23.36 -11.88
CA LYS A 191 -9.34 24.32 -12.66
C LYS A 191 -7.96 23.79 -13.05
N ARG A 192 -7.25 23.12 -12.13
CA ARG A 192 -5.97 22.43 -12.40
C ARG A 192 -6.14 21.36 -13.49
N TRP A 193 -7.20 20.55 -13.39
CA TRP A 193 -7.49 19.52 -14.39
C TRP A 193 -7.87 20.09 -15.75
N ILE A 194 -8.61 21.20 -15.80
CA ILE A 194 -8.92 21.90 -17.06
C ILE A 194 -7.64 22.42 -17.72
N LEU A 195 -6.72 23.01 -16.94
CA LEU A 195 -5.40 23.41 -17.44
C LEU A 195 -4.62 22.21 -18.02
N ASP A 196 -4.67 21.05 -17.37
CA ASP A 196 -4.01 19.84 -17.87
C ASP A 196 -4.67 19.30 -19.16
N LYS A 197 -5.98 19.49 -19.34
CA LYS A 197 -6.73 19.02 -20.53
C LYS A 197 -6.52 19.90 -21.76
N GLU A 198 -6.33 21.21 -21.56
CA GLU A 198 -6.09 22.16 -22.67
C GLU A 198 -4.69 22.00 -23.29
N ILE A 199 -3.75 21.39 -22.57
CA ILE A 199 -2.40 21.09 -23.06
C ILE A 199 -2.45 19.78 -23.84
N LYS A 200 -2.80 19.87 -25.14
CA LYS A 200 -2.94 18.75 -26.09
C LYS A 200 -1.61 18.04 -26.44
N PHE A 201 -0.94 17.43 -25.46
CA PHE A 201 0.26 16.60 -25.72
C PHE A 201 -0.08 15.21 -26.29
N TYR A 202 -1.33 14.76 -26.12
CA TYR A 202 -1.78 13.45 -26.60
C TYR A 202 -1.82 13.35 -28.13
N ASP A 203 -1.97 14.49 -28.84
CA ASP A 203 -1.97 14.51 -30.30
C ASP A 203 -0.55 14.43 -30.89
N LEU A 204 0.50 14.77 -30.13
CA LEU A 204 1.89 14.87 -30.62
C LEU A 204 2.64 13.53 -30.63
N LEU A 205 2.30 12.58 -29.74
CA LEU A 205 3.08 11.35 -29.55
C LEU A 205 2.54 10.13 -30.31
N TYR A 206 1.34 10.20 -30.89
CA TYR A 206 0.77 9.07 -31.64
C TYR A 206 1.13 9.09 -33.13
N GLN A 207 1.69 10.19 -33.64
CA GLN A 207 2.04 10.33 -35.06
C GLN A 207 3.47 9.85 -35.39
N GLN A 208 4.03 8.90 -34.63
CA GLN A 208 5.40 8.41 -34.82
C GLN A 208 5.51 6.88 -34.79
N SER A 209 4.63 6.15 -35.49
CA SER A 209 4.87 4.72 -35.73
C SER A 209 4.29 4.09 -37.00
N THR A 210 3.76 4.87 -37.96
CA THR A 210 3.30 4.30 -39.25
C THR A 210 4.17 4.66 -40.46
N ALA A 211 5.19 5.51 -40.31
CA ALA A 211 6.16 5.78 -41.36
C ALA A 211 7.58 5.47 -40.87
N ILE A 212 8.00 4.22 -41.06
CA ILE A 212 9.41 3.84 -41.03
C ILE A 212 10.02 4.43 -42.30
N GLU A 213 10.62 5.61 -42.19
CA GLU A 213 11.74 5.98 -43.06
C GLU A 213 12.76 6.82 -42.27
N TYR A 214 13.97 6.30 -42.28
CA TYR A 214 15.17 6.80 -41.63
C TYR A 214 15.44 8.27 -42.00
N LYS A 215 15.23 9.22 -41.08
CA LYS A 215 16.04 10.44 -40.96
C LYS A 215 16.35 10.77 -39.51
N GLN A 216 17.60 10.52 -39.15
CA GLN A 216 18.16 10.52 -37.80
C GLN A 216 18.56 11.94 -37.31
N ASP A 217 17.90 13.01 -37.77
CA ASP A 217 18.33 14.39 -37.43
C ASP A 217 17.23 15.34 -36.92
N GLU A 218 15.96 14.91 -36.86
CA GLU A 218 14.84 15.76 -36.39
C GLU A 218 14.31 15.40 -34.99
N SER A 219 14.98 14.53 -34.23
CA SER A 219 14.69 14.35 -32.80
C SER A 219 15.21 15.50 -31.92
N LYS A 220 15.81 16.53 -32.54
CA LYS A 220 16.12 17.81 -31.89
C LYS A 220 14.86 18.67 -31.85
N GLN A 221 14.51 19.10 -30.64
CA GLN A 221 13.53 20.15 -30.32
C GLN A 221 12.06 19.74 -30.20
N ILE A 222 11.77 18.66 -29.47
CA ILE A 222 10.79 18.87 -28.38
C ILE A 222 11.55 19.71 -27.35
N THR A 223 11.41 21.03 -27.48
CA THR A 223 12.15 22.04 -26.71
C THR A 223 12.16 21.67 -25.23
N THR A 224 13.37 21.41 -24.73
CA THR A 224 13.73 21.18 -23.33
C THR A 224 13.12 22.25 -22.39
N ASP A 225 12.82 23.43 -22.92
CA ASP A 225 12.15 24.54 -22.24
C ASP A 225 10.75 24.18 -21.73
N LEU A 226 10.03 23.26 -22.38
CA LEU A 226 8.70 22.85 -21.91
C LEU A 226 8.74 21.93 -20.67
N PHE A 227 9.91 21.33 -20.40
CA PHE A 227 10.16 20.41 -19.29
C PHE A 227 11.09 20.99 -18.22
N GLN A 228 11.57 22.24 -18.38
CA GLN A 228 12.42 22.90 -17.38
C GLN A 228 11.71 23.02 -16.02
N ASP A 229 10.39 23.06 -15.99
CA ASP A 229 9.63 23.11 -14.75
C ASP A 229 9.39 21.69 -14.20
N ILE A 230 10.34 21.18 -13.43
CA ILE A 230 10.26 19.88 -12.73
C ILE A 230 8.94 19.75 -11.94
N GLN A 231 8.40 20.87 -11.44
CA GLN A 231 7.10 20.92 -10.75
C GLN A 231 5.90 20.59 -11.66
N MET A 232 5.97 20.87 -12.96
CA MET A 232 4.93 20.46 -13.92
C MET A 232 4.95 18.95 -14.16
N ILE A 233 6.13 18.33 -14.18
CA ILE A 233 6.29 16.88 -14.39
C ILE A 233 5.65 16.10 -13.22
N GLU A 234 5.91 16.51 -11.99
CA GLU A 234 5.32 15.89 -10.79
C GLU A 234 3.78 16.04 -10.77
N ARG A 235 3.26 17.23 -11.11
CA ARG A 235 1.81 17.46 -11.21
C ARG A 235 1.17 16.59 -12.28
N ARG A 236 1.83 16.42 -13.44
CA ARG A 236 1.33 15.62 -14.55
C ARG A 236 1.40 14.12 -14.29
N MET A 237 2.30 13.63 -13.43
CA MET A 237 2.35 12.22 -13.05
C MET A 237 1.31 11.81 -11.98
N ARG A 238 0.46 12.74 -11.51
CA ARG A 238 -0.60 12.45 -10.52
C ARG A 238 -1.61 11.40 -10.99
N PHE A 239 -1.79 11.18 -12.29
CA PHE A 239 -2.66 10.10 -12.79
C PHE A 239 -2.14 8.71 -12.38
N LEU A 240 -0.83 8.54 -12.16
CA LEU A 240 -0.25 7.27 -11.70
C LEU A 240 -0.83 6.84 -10.35
N LEU A 241 -1.47 7.74 -9.62
CA LEU A 241 -2.09 7.50 -8.32
C LEU A 241 -3.50 6.91 -8.45
N GLN A 242 -4.21 7.23 -9.52
CA GLN A 242 -5.55 6.73 -9.77
C GLN A 242 -5.46 5.45 -10.60
N LYS A 243 -5.84 4.31 -10.01
CA LYS A 243 -5.76 3.00 -10.67
C LYS A 243 -6.51 2.99 -12.01
N ASP A 244 -7.63 3.68 -12.08
CA ASP A 244 -8.51 3.73 -13.25
C ASP A 244 -7.90 4.54 -14.41
N LEU A 245 -6.91 5.40 -14.13
CA LEU A 245 -6.18 6.18 -15.14
C LEU A 245 -4.83 5.57 -15.53
N ARG A 246 -4.48 4.38 -14.99
CA ARG A 246 -3.24 3.67 -15.35
C ARG A 246 -3.40 2.89 -16.66
N GLU A 247 -3.92 3.56 -17.68
CA GLU A 247 -3.96 2.99 -19.01
C GLU A 247 -2.55 2.85 -19.58
N LEU A 248 -2.39 1.96 -20.56
CA LEU A 248 -1.09 1.65 -21.15
C LEU A 248 -0.38 2.92 -21.68
N GLN A 249 -1.13 3.84 -22.29
CA GLN A 249 -0.60 5.11 -22.82
C GLN A 249 -0.02 6.00 -21.72
N HIS A 250 -0.71 6.09 -20.59
CA HIS A 250 -0.30 6.85 -19.42
C HIS A 250 0.95 6.26 -18.76
N VAL A 251 1.06 4.94 -18.73
CA VAL A 251 2.27 4.24 -18.27
C VAL A 251 3.45 4.52 -19.21
N PHE A 252 3.24 4.51 -20.53
CA PHE A 252 4.29 4.87 -21.50
C PHE A 252 4.75 6.32 -21.35
N TYR A 253 3.82 7.26 -21.19
CA TYR A 253 4.16 8.66 -20.95
C TYR A 253 4.97 8.85 -19.66
N ALA A 254 4.56 8.21 -18.56
CA ALA A 254 5.34 8.25 -17.32
C ALA A 254 6.74 7.66 -17.50
N ASN A 255 6.86 6.53 -18.20
CA ASN A 255 8.15 5.92 -18.51
C ASN A 255 9.04 6.86 -19.33
N PHE A 256 8.46 7.56 -20.31
CA PHE A 256 9.14 8.59 -21.09
C PHE A 256 9.64 9.75 -20.22
N CYS A 257 8.78 10.28 -19.33
CA CYS A 257 9.17 11.34 -18.39
C CYS A 257 10.30 10.89 -17.46
N PHE A 258 10.25 9.67 -16.91
CA PHE A 258 11.31 9.14 -16.07
C PHE A 258 12.63 8.96 -16.83
N ASN A 259 12.59 8.50 -18.08
CA ASN A 259 13.79 8.37 -18.90
C ASN A 259 14.43 9.75 -19.18
N ILE A 260 13.62 10.76 -19.53
CA ILE A 260 14.13 12.15 -19.70
C ILE A 260 14.73 12.66 -18.40
N ALA A 261 14.01 12.54 -17.29
CA ALA A 261 14.50 12.99 -15.99
C ALA A 261 15.81 12.30 -15.61
N GLN A 262 15.94 11.00 -15.89
CA GLN A 262 17.16 10.23 -15.66
C GLN A 262 18.32 10.71 -16.55
N HIS A 263 18.05 11.13 -17.79
CA HIS A 263 19.06 11.72 -18.66
C HIS A 263 19.56 13.06 -18.15
N LEU A 264 18.67 13.89 -17.59
CA LEU A 264 18.99 15.20 -17.03
C LEU A 264 19.70 15.10 -15.67
N HIS A 265 19.29 14.16 -14.82
CA HIS A 265 19.77 14.00 -13.44
C HIS A 265 20.32 12.58 -13.21
N LYS A 266 21.43 12.26 -13.91
CA LYS A 266 22.03 10.91 -13.88
C LYS A 266 22.48 10.45 -12.49
N ASP A 267 22.87 11.40 -11.64
CA ASP A 267 23.44 11.14 -10.32
C ASP A 267 22.40 11.25 -9.19
N ASP A 268 21.13 11.52 -9.51
CA ASP A 268 20.08 11.58 -8.49
C ASP A 268 19.58 10.17 -8.13
N ALA A 269 20.08 9.67 -7.01
CA ALA A 269 19.68 8.37 -6.49
C ALA A 269 18.20 8.32 -6.06
N VAL A 270 17.59 9.44 -5.66
CA VAL A 270 16.18 9.50 -5.25
C VAL A 270 15.28 9.34 -6.48
N LEU A 271 15.62 10.04 -7.57
CA LEU A 271 14.93 9.90 -8.85
C LEU A 271 14.99 8.46 -9.38
N LEU A 272 16.17 7.83 -9.33
CA LEU A 272 16.35 6.44 -9.74
C LEU A 272 15.52 5.47 -8.89
N PHE A 273 15.42 5.73 -7.59
CA PHE A 273 14.59 4.93 -6.71
C PHE A 273 13.09 5.07 -7.05
N HIS A 274 12.61 6.28 -7.32
CA HIS A 274 11.23 6.49 -7.77
C HIS A 274 10.96 5.80 -9.10
N TYR A 275 11.90 5.87 -10.04
CA TYR A 275 11.79 5.18 -11.32
C TYR A 275 11.76 3.65 -11.16
N ALA A 276 12.67 3.08 -10.36
CA ALA A 276 12.63 1.65 -10.04
C ALA A 276 11.31 1.22 -9.40
N THR A 277 10.78 2.04 -8.48
CA THR A 277 9.50 1.79 -7.83
C THR A 277 8.36 1.81 -8.85
N PHE A 278 8.35 2.79 -9.76
CA PHE A 278 7.41 2.86 -10.88
C PHE A 278 7.49 1.61 -11.76
N LEU A 279 8.69 1.19 -12.17
CA LEU A 279 8.89 0.01 -13.00
C LEU A 279 8.40 -1.27 -12.31
N LYS A 280 8.77 -1.46 -11.04
CA LYS A 280 8.41 -2.64 -10.23
C LYS A 280 6.90 -2.70 -9.98
N GLN A 281 6.32 -1.58 -9.54
CA GLN A 281 4.94 -1.54 -9.09
C GLN A 281 3.97 -1.32 -10.24
N ILE A 282 4.17 -0.32 -11.09
CA ILE A 282 3.19 0.13 -12.08
C ILE A 282 3.42 -0.56 -13.42
N ALA A 283 4.62 -0.46 -14.00
CA ALA A 283 4.92 -1.05 -15.30
C ALA A 283 5.05 -2.58 -15.27
N LYS A 284 5.15 -3.19 -14.08
CA LYS A 284 5.36 -4.63 -13.85
C LYS A 284 6.66 -5.17 -14.48
N GLN A 285 7.63 -4.31 -14.76
CA GLN A 285 8.94 -4.67 -15.32
C GLN A 285 9.95 -4.93 -14.20
N ARG A 286 9.84 -6.08 -13.54
CA ARG A 286 10.64 -6.41 -12.34
C ARG A 286 12.15 -6.43 -12.59
N GLN A 287 12.59 -6.89 -13.76
CA GLN A 287 14.01 -6.99 -14.09
C GLN A 287 14.64 -5.62 -14.37
N ALA A 288 13.97 -4.79 -15.17
CA ALA A 288 14.40 -3.40 -15.38
C ALA A 288 14.44 -2.63 -14.05
N ALA A 289 13.45 -2.84 -13.18
CA ALA A 289 13.45 -2.25 -11.84
C ALA A 289 14.65 -2.69 -11.00
N SER A 290 15.03 -3.98 -11.02
CA SER A 290 16.20 -4.45 -10.27
C SER A 290 17.50 -3.84 -10.79
N ASP A 291 17.64 -3.64 -12.11
CA ASP A 291 18.82 -3.03 -12.71
C ASP A 291 18.96 -1.56 -12.30
N VAL A 292 17.84 -0.83 -12.28
CA VAL A 292 17.78 0.56 -11.80
C VAL A 292 18.09 0.64 -10.30
N ILE A 293 17.62 -0.32 -9.48
CA ILE A 293 17.94 -0.41 -8.04
C ILE A 293 19.44 -0.62 -7.82
N ILE A 294 20.08 -1.48 -8.60
CA ILE A 294 21.53 -1.71 -8.52
C ILE A 294 22.27 -0.40 -8.83
N ARG A 295 21.86 0.32 -9.89
CA ARG A 295 22.43 1.62 -10.25
C ARG A 295 22.23 2.66 -9.14
N CYS A 296 21.05 2.71 -8.54
CA CYS A 296 20.73 3.59 -7.42
C CYS A 296 21.69 3.37 -6.23
N ARG A 297 22.07 2.12 -5.91
CA ARG A 297 23.02 1.82 -4.83
C ARG A 297 24.44 2.31 -5.10
N MET A 298 24.87 2.27 -6.37
CA MET A 298 26.21 2.72 -6.75
C MET A 298 26.41 4.22 -6.54
N LEU A 299 25.33 5.01 -6.59
CA LEU A 299 25.36 6.48 -6.46
C LEU A 299 25.38 6.97 -5.00
N ARG A 300 25.77 6.12 -4.04
CA ARG A 300 25.87 6.44 -2.61
C ARG A 300 24.64 7.22 -2.08
N PRO A 301 23.43 6.63 -2.16
CA PRO A 301 22.19 7.32 -1.82
C PRO A 301 22.20 7.83 -0.36
N PRO A 302 21.28 8.73 0.02
CA PRO A 302 21.09 9.14 1.41
C PRO A 302 20.95 7.92 2.35
N ILE A 303 21.41 8.04 3.60
CA ILE A 303 21.44 6.93 4.58
C ILE A 303 20.08 6.23 4.69
N ALA A 304 19.01 7.01 4.73
CA ALA A 304 17.63 6.52 4.70
C ALA A 304 17.35 5.54 3.55
N LEU A 305 17.70 5.98 2.34
CA LEU A 305 17.47 5.22 1.14
C LEU A 305 18.37 3.97 1.09
N ARG A 306 19.57 4.01 1.67
CA ARG A 306 20.41 2.81 1.84
C ARG A 306 19.74 1.74 2.70
N VAL A 307 19.10 2.13 3.79
CA VAL A 307 18.38 1.19 4.67
C VAL A 307 17.22 0.53 3.92
N VAL A 308 16.42 1.32 3.19
CA VAL A 308 15.32 0.82 2.36
C VAL A 308 15.83 -0.15 1.28
N LEU A 309 16.87 0.27 0.55
CA LEU A 309 17.49 -0.55 -0.49
C LEU A 309 18.07 -1.85 0.06
N ALA A 310 18.65 -1.84 1.26
CA ALA A 310 19.19 -3.02 1.92
C ALA A 310 18.09 -4.00 2.35
N SER A 311 16.98 -3.49 2.90
CA SER A 311 15.81 -4.33 3.22
C SER A 311 15.25 -5.01 1.98
N GLU A 312 15.20 -4.30 0.85
CA GLU A 312 14.70 -4.84 -0.41
C GLU A 312 15.61 -5.94 -0.98
N VAL A 313 16.94 -5.85 -0.78
CA VAL A 313 17.87 -6.96 -1.10
C VAL A 313 17.52 -8.19 -0.29
N LEU A 314 17.41 -8.03 1.02
CA LEU A 314 17.19 -9.15 1.94
C LEU A 314 15.89 -9.89 1.60
N GLU A 315 14.82 -9.17 1.24
CA GLU A 315 13.59 -9.79 0.76
C GLU A 315 13.81 -10.55 -0.56
N GLN A 316 14.53 -9.96 -1.51
CA GLN A 316 14.81 -10.59 -2.80
C GLN A 316 15.68 -11.85 -2.66
N GLU A 317 16.65 -11.84 -1.76
CA GLU A 317 17.49 -13.00 -1.43
C GLU A 317 16.69 -14.11 -0.76
N ARG A 318 15.80 -13.77 0.18
CA ARG A 318 14.88 -14.74 0.79
C ARG A 318 13.98 -15.39 -0.25
N GLU A 319 13.43 -14.61 -1.18
CA GLU A 319 12.59 -15.16 -2.26
C GLU A 319 13.39 -16.10 -3.17
N LYS A 320 14.62 -15.72 -3.56
CA LYS A 320 15.52 -16.56 -4.36
C LYS A 320 15.89 -17.86 -3.63
N LEU A 321 16.26 -17.77 -2.36
CA LEU A 321 16.61 -18.93 -1.53
C LEU A 321 15.42 -19.90 -1.42
N LEU A 322 14.21 -19.38 -1.19
CA LEU A 322 13.00 -20.19 -1.10
C LEU A 322 12.69 -20.89 -2.44
N LYS A 323 12.78 -20.15 -3.56
CA LYS A 323 12.61 -20.72 -4.90
C LYS A 323 13.64 -21.80 -5.21
N ASN A 324 14.90 -21.58 -4.86
CA ASN A 324 15.97 -22.55 -5.06
C ASN A 324 15.75 -23.80 -4.19
N LYS A 325 15.34 -23.63 -2.92
CA LYS A 325 15.01 -24.73 -2.03
C LYS A 325 13.84 -25.56 -2.57
N LEU A 326 12.79 -24.89 -3.06
CA LEU A 326 11.65 -25.57 -3.69
C LEU A 326 12.06 -26.32 -4.96
N LYS A 327 12.87 -25.70 -5.82
CA LYS A 327 13.38 -26.32 -7.06
C LYS A 327 14.26 -27.54 -6.75
N ALA A 328 15.13 -27.45 -5.75
CA ALA A 328 15.99 -28.55 -5.32
C ALA A 328 15.17 -29.73 -4.76
N ILE A 329 14.12 -29.45 -3.99
CA ILE A 329 13.21 -30.48 -3.47
C ILE A 329 12.43 -31.13 -4.61
N LEU A 330 11.92 -30.35 -5.56
CA LEU A 330 11.22 -30.86 -6.73
C LEU A 330 12.14 -31.75 -7.59
N LEU A 331 13.38 -31.31 -7.82
CA LEU A 331 14.39 -32.10 -8.52
C LEU A 331 14.69 -33.42 -7.81
N ARG A 332 14.78 -33.44 -6.48
CA ARG A 332 14.98 -34.68 -5.70
C ARG A 332 13.79 -35.63 -5.73
N GLN A 333 12.59 -35.16 -6.06
CA GLN A 333 11.39 -36.00 -6.19
C GLN A 333 11.17 -36.49 -7.63
N THR A 334 11.81 -35.86 -8.61
CA THR A 334 11.67 -36.26 -10.01
C THR A 334 12.69 -37.36 -10.27
N LEU A 335 12.23 -38.57 -10.59
CA LEU A 335 13.11 -39.65 -11.03
C LEU A 335 13.84 -39.17 -12.30
N THR A 336 15.13 -39.47 -12.41
CA THR A 336 15.82 -39.31 -13.69
C THR A 336 15.18 -40.23 -14.74
N ALA A 337 15.34 -39.93 -16.03
CA ALA A 337 14.74 -40.76 -17.08
C ALA A 337 15.18 -42.24 -17.02
N LEU A 338 16.42 -42.48 -16.57
CA LEU A 338 16.93 -43.84 -16.35
C LEU A 338 16.27 -44.51 -15.15
N GLU A 339 16.20 -43.82 -14.00
CA GLU A 339 15.54 -44.36 -12.80
C GLU A 339 14.04 -44.58 -13.03
N GLN A 340 13.38 -43.73 -13.82
CA GLN A 340 11.99 -43.91 -14.20
C GLN A 340 11.83 -45.18 -15.04
N ARG A 341 12.69 -45.41 -16.05
CA ARG A 341 12.64 -46.62 -16.85
C ARG A 341 12.90 -47.89 -16.04
N ILE A 342 13.83 -47.83 -15.09
CA ILE A 342 14.12 -48.94 -14.16
C ILE A 342 12.90 -49.20 -13.25
N PHE A 343 12.26 -48.14 -12.78
CA PHE A 343 11.06 -48.22 -11.96
C PHE A 343 9.86 -48.78 -12.74
N ASP A 344 9.63 -48.34 -13.98
CA ASP A 344 8.56 -48.85 -14.85
C ASP A 344 8.76 -50.37 -15.09
N ASN A 345 10.00 -50.80 -15.34
CA ASN A 345 10.32 -52.23 -15.49
C ASN A 345 10.06 -53.04 -14.21
N ALA A 346 10.23 -52.45 -13.02
CA ALA A 346 9.86 -53.10 -11.77
C ALA A 346 8.35 -53.18 -11.57
N GLU A 347 7.59 -52.17 -11.99
CA GLU A 347 6.12 -52.22 -11.98
C GLU A 347 5.59 -53.27 -12.96
N ASP A 348 6.15 -53.35 -14.16
CA ASP A 348 5.78 -54.38 -15.15
C ASP A 348 6.01 -55.80 -14.60
N ASN A 349 7.19 -56.06 -14.02
CA ASN A 349 7.50 -57.35 -13.39
C ASN A 349 6.57 -57.68 -12.21
N LEU A 350 6.20 -56.68 -11.42
CA LEU A 350 5.29 -56.83 -10.28
C LEU A 350 3.87 -57.19 -10.76
N ASP A 351 3.38 -56.51 -11.78
CA ASP A 351 2.06 -56.75 -12.36
C ASP A 351 1.99 -58.13 -13.01
N GLU A 352 3.05 -58.56 -13.69
CA GLU A 352 3.18 -59.92 -14.24
C GLU A 352 3.16 -60.98 -13.13
N ALA A 353 3.91 -60.77 -12.05
CA ALA A 353 3.92 -61.67 -10.90
C ALA A 353 2.54 -61.78 -10.23
N PHE A 354 1.79 -60.69 -10.15
CA PHE A 354 0.40 -60.72 -9.67
C PHE A 354 -0.55 -61.43 -10.63
N GLY A 355 -0.32 -61.31 -11.94
CA GLY A 355 -1.00 -62.09 -12.97
C GLY A 355 -0.84 -63.59 -12.73
N ASP A 356 0.40 -64.05 -12.60
CA ASP A 356 0.70 -65.47 -12.33
C ASP A 356 0.18 -65.93 -10.98
N MET A 357 0.26 -65.08 -9.95
CA MET A 357 -0.30 -65.40 -8.64
C MET A 357 -1.82 -65.64 -8.72
N ARG A 358 -2.52 -64.86 -9.55
CA ARG A 358 -3.96 -65.06 -9.80
C ARG A 358 -4.20 -66.37 -10.55
N MET A 359 -3.46 -66.64 -11.62
CA MET A 359 -3.58 -67.89 -12.39
C MET A 359 -3.29 -69.11 -11.51
N PHE A 360 -2.27 -69.03 -10.66
CA PHE A 360 -1.92 -70.05 -9.67
C PHE A 360 -3.07 -70.30 -8.67
N GLN A 361 -3.68 -69.23 -8.14
CA GLN A 361 -4.84 -69.34 -7.24
C GLN A 361 -6.06 -69.95 -7.93
N GLU A 362 -6.36 -69.53 -9.16
CA GLU A 362 -7.46 -70.09 -9.95
C GLU A 362 -7.22 -71.57 -10.27
N GLY A 363 -5.97 -71.95 -10.59
CA GLY A 363 -5.57 -73.34 -10.81
C GLY A 363 -5.77 -74.22 -9.57
N LEU A 364 -5.47 -73.70 -8.37
CA LEU A 364 -5.70 -74.40 -7.09
C LEU A 364 -7.18 -74.66 -6.79
N LEU A 365 -8.08 -73.82 -7.31
CA LEU A 365 -9.53 -73.95 -7.09
C LEU A 365 -10.21 -74.91 -8.07
N ARG A 366 -9.50 -75.42 -9.09
CA ARG A 366 -10.04 -76.40 -10.04
C ARG A 366 -10.29 -77.75 -9.34
N THR A 367 -11.33 -78.48 -9.79
CA THR A 367 -11.71 -79.80 -9.25
C THR A 367 -10.61 -80.85 -9.35
N LEU A 368 -9.73 -80.72 -10.34
CA LEU A 368 -8.52 -81.53 -10.50
C LEU A 368 -7.37 -80.61 -10.92
N PRO A 369 -6.50 -80.16 -9.99
CA PRO A 369 -5.43 -79.21 -10.30
C PRO A 369 -4.34 -79.84 -11.18
N ASP A 370 -3.89 -79.14 -12.22
CA ASP A 370 -2.68 -79.51 -12.96
C ASP A 370 -1.45 -79.01 -12.21
N LEU A 371 -0.77 -79.94 -11.54
CA LEU A 371 0.42 -79.64 -10.74
C LEU A 371 1.60 -79.12 -11.58
N CYS A 372 1.68 -79.47 -12.86
CA CYS A 372 2.74 -78.97 -13.75
C CYS A 372 2.52 -77.49 -14.09
N GLU A 373 1.29 -77.11 -14.44
CA GLU A 373 0.90 -75.71 -14.71
C GLU A 373 1.13 -74.84 -13.45
N LEU A 374 0.72 -75.33 -12.28
CA LEU A 374 0.93 -74.65 -11.00
C LEU A 374 2.42 -74.46 -10.66
N GLN A 375 3.26 -75.46 -10.95
CA GLN A 375 4.70 -75.36 -10.72
C GLN A 375 5.35 -74.30 -11.62
N ILE A 376 4.92 -74.18 -12.87
CA ILE A 376 5.42 -73.16 -13.81
C ILE A 376 5.11 -71.75 -13.28
N HIS A 377 3.85 -71.48 -12.91
CA HIS A 377 3.49 -70.19 -12.35
C HIS A 377 4.25 -69.89 -11.04
N PHE A 378 4.43 -70.88 -10.17
CA PHE A 378 5.17 -70.69 -8.91
C PHE A 378 6.64 -70.29 -9.14
N VAL A 379 7.32 -70.96 -10.06
CA VAL A 379 8.71 -70.63 -10.41
C VAL A 379 8.79 -69.23 -11.02
N HIS A 380 7.88 -68.89 -11.93
CA HIS A 380 7.87 -67.58 -12.56
C HIS A 380 7.60 -66.44 -11.56
N ILE A 381 6.66 -66.63 -10.62
CA ILE A 381 6.43 -65.69 -9.52
C ILE A 381 7.71 -65.48 -8.70
N ALA A 382 8.43 -66.56 -8.35
CA ALA A 382 9.66 -66.46 -7.57
C ALA A 382 10.75 -65.68 -8.32
N ASP A 383 10.95 -65.96 -9.61
CA ASP A 383 11.92 -65.26 -10.46
C ASP A 383 11.57 -63.76 -10.59
N LEU A 384 10.32 -63.43 -10.91
CA LEU A 384 9.87 -62.03 -11.02
C LEU A 384 9.98 -61.28 -9.68
N THR A 385 9.68 -61.94 -8.56
CA THR A 385 9.79 -61.34 -7.22
C THR A 385 11.23 -60.99 -6.88
N THR A 386 12.18 -61.89 -7.15
CA THR A 386 13.61 -61.65 -6.88
C THR A 386 14.17 -60.53 -7.78
N MET A 387 13.82 -60.52 -9.07
CA MET A 387 14.21 -59.43 -9.97
C MET A 387 13.65 -58.08 -9.51
N THR A 388 12.38 -58.05 -9.12
CA THR A 388 11.73 -56.82 -8.64
C THR A 388 12.35 -56.33 -7.33
N GLN A 389 12.70 -57.26 -6.43
CA GLN A 389 13.38 -56.94 -5.17
C GLN A 389 14.76 -56.32 -5.39
N ASP A 390 15.56 -56.86 -6.31
CA ASP A 390 16.88 -56.30 -6.66
C ASP A 390 16.76 -54.89 -7.24
N ILE A 391 15.78 -54.67 -8.13
CA ILE A 391 15.50 -53.35 -8.70
C ILE A 391 15.04 -52.37 -7.59
N CYS A 392 14.16 -52.78 -6.69
CA CYS A 392 13.72 -51.98 -5.56
C CYS A 392 14.89 -51.60 -4.64
N ILE A 393 15.79 -52.52 -4.32
CA ILE A 393 17.00 -52.23 -3.53
C ILE A 393 17.89 -51.22 -4.26
N GLN A 394 18.06 -51.36 -5.57
CA GLN A 394 18.83 -50.42 -6.37
C GLN A 394 18.21 -49.01 -6.36
N LEU A 395 16.89 -48.92 -6.56
CA LEU A 395 16.14 -47.66 -6.53
C LEU A 395 16.09 -47.04 -5.13
N LEU A 396 16.07 -47.83 -4.06
CA LEU A 396 16.13 -47.30 -2.69
C LEU A 396 17.52 -46.74 -2.37
N LYS A 397 18.59 -47.28 -2.95
CA LYS A 397 19.94 -46.71 -2.81
C LYS A 397 20.08 -45.35 -3.49
N THR A 398 19.47 -45.16 -4.67
CA THR A 398 19.58 -43.91 -5.44
C THR A 398 18.48 -42.89 -5.07
N CYS A 399 17.28 -43.37 -4.75
CA CYS A 399 16.06 -42.58 -4.58
C CYS A 399 15.36 -42.80 -3.21
N ALA A 400 16.12 -42.93 -2.12
CA ALA A 400 15.61 -43.25 -0.77
C ALA A 400 14.49 -42.34 -0.23
N ASN A 401 14.30 -41.14 -0.80
CA ASN A 401 13.31 -40.16 -0.37
C ASN A 401 12.22 -39.90 -1.42
N ASN A 402 12.10 -40.76 -2.44
CA ASN A 402 11.03 -40.66 -3.42
C ASN A 402 9.79 -41.40 -2.90
N GLY A 403 8.68 -40.66 -2.71
CA GLY A 403 7.43 -41.23 -2.20
C GLY A 403 6.81 -42.30 -3.11
N LYS A 404 7.00 -42.20 -4.44
CA LYS A 404 6.50 -43.22 -5.38
C LYS A 404 7.26 -44.53 -5.23
N VAL A 405 8.59 -44.46 -5.24
CA VAL A 405 9.46 -45.64 -5.06
C VAL A 405 9.16 -46.34 -3.74
N LEU A 406 9.06 -45.58 -2.64
CA LEU A 406 8.73 -46.13 -1.32
C LEU A 406 7.34 -46.81 -1.26
N ARG A 407 6.35 -46.31 -2.02
CA ARG A 407 5.03 -46.96 -2.12
C ARG A 407 5.09 -48.26 -2.89
N SER A 408 5.75 -48.30 -4.05
CA SER A 408 5.86 -49.55 -4.82
C SER A 408 6.70 -50.59 -4.07
N CYS A 409 7.76 -50.17 -3.35
CA CYS A 409 8.48 -51.06 -2.43
C CYS A 409 7.59 -51.58 -1.30
N SER A 410 6.70 -50.74 -0.74
CA SER A 410 5.75 -51.20 0.29
C SER A 410 4.74 -52.22 -0.21
N LEU A 411 4.31 -52.11 -1.48
CA LEU A 411 3.41 -53.08 -2.12
C LEU A 411 4.12 -54.42 -2.32
N LEU A 412 5.35 -54.40 -2.85
CA LEU A 412 6.19 -55.60 -3.01
C LEU A 412 6.40 -56.32 -1.67
N SER A 413 6.88 -55.62 -0.65
CA SER A 413 7.15 -56.23 0.67
C SER A 413 5.89 -56.79 1.33
N GLY A 414 4.76 -56.07 1.24
CA GLY A 414 3.54 -56.45 1.92
C GLY A 414 2.76 -57.58 1.23
N GLN A 415 2.66 -57.54 -0.11
CA GLN A 415 1.80 -58.46 -0.85
C GLN A 415 2.53 -59.71 -1.33
N LEU A 416 3.78 -59.59 -1.79
CA LEU A 416 4.56 -60.70 -2.33
C LEU A 416 5.45 -61.36 -1.27
N LEU A 417 6.18 -60.56 -0.49
CA LEU A 417 7.12 -61.10 0.52
C LEU A 417 6.48 -61.38 1.89
N ARG A 418 5.26 -60.88 2.13
CA ARG A 418 4.56 -60.92 3.42
C ARG A 418 5.36 -60.32 4.59
N ASP A 419 6.30 -59.42 4.31
CA ASP A 419 6.96 -58.61 5.33
C ASP A 419 6.10 -57.38 5.63
N GLU A 420 5.11 -57.56 6.50
CA GLU A 420 4.19 -56.50 6.91
C GLU A 420 4.92 -55.34 7.61
N THR A 421 6.02 -55.65 8.31
CA THR A 421 6.78 -54.65 9.07
C THR A 421 7.53 -53.69 8.15
N GLU A 422 8.27 -54.20 7.17
CA GLU A 422 9.02 -53.37 6.22
C GLU A 422 8.09 -52.61 5.27
N ALA A 423 6.98 -53.25 4.88
CA ALA A 423 5.93 -52.60 4.09
C ALA A 423 5.33 -51.40 4.83
N LEU A 424 5.00 -51.54 6.13
CA LEU A 424 4.44 -50.48 6.93
C LEU A 424 5.44 -49.31 7.10
N ILE A 425 6.70 -49.60 7.42
CA ILE A 425 7.76 -48.59 7.56
C ILE A 425 7.92 -47.78 6.27
N SER A 426 7.99 -48.45 5.12
CA SER A 426 8.15 -47.82 3.82
C SER A 426 6.95 -46.93 3.47
N LYS A 427 5.73 -47.40 3.75
CA LYS A 427 4.49 -46.66 3.54
C LYS A 427 4.39 -45.43 4.44
N GLU A 428 4.72 -45.55 5.73
CA GLU A 428 4.72 -44.42 6.66
C GLU A 428 5.74 -43.36 6.27
N ARG A 429 6.94 -43.79 5.85
CA ARG A 429 7.99 -42.89 5.36
C ARG A 429 7.54 -42.14 4.09
N ALA A 430 6.90 -42.82 3.14
CA ALA A 430 6.33 -42.19 1.96
C ALA A 430 5.29 -41.12 2.33
N LEU A 431 4.36 -41.45 3.24
CA LEU A 431 3.33 -40.52 3.71
C LEU A 431 3.92 -39.32 4.45
N ALA A 432 4.96 -39.52 5.26
CA ALA A 432 5.63 -38.43 5.97
C ALA A 432 6.27 -37.42 4.99
N ILE A 433 6.96 -37.92 3.96
CA ILE A 433 7.57 -37.09 2.91
C ILE A 433 6.51 -36.29 2.15
N GLU A 434 5.39 -36.93 1.78
CA GLU A 434 4.30 -36.26 1.07
C GLU A 434 3.60 -35.21 1.93
N ARG A 435 3.42 -35.46 3.23
CA ARG A 435 2.85 -34.48 4.17
C ARG A 435 3.74 -33.27 4.33
N GLU A 436 5.06 -33.45 4.51
CA GLU A 436 6.02 -32.36 4.59
C GLU A 436 6.05 -31.53 3.30
N PHE A 437 5.99 -32.20 2.14
CA PHE A 437 5.91 -31.52 0.85
C PHE A 437 4.60 -30.73 0.69
N LYS A 438 3.47 -31.35 1.01
CA LYS A 438 2.16 -30.69 0.98
C LYS A 438 2.13 -29.49 1.94
N LYS A 439 2.69 -29.63 3.14
CA LYS A 439 2.85 -28.54 4.11
C LYS A 439 3.72 -27.42 3.53
N MET A 440 4.80 -27.72 2.84
CA MET A 440 5.65 -26.71 2.20
C MET A 440 4.93 -26.00 1.04
N ILE A 441 4.20 -26.72 0.18
CA ILE A 441 3.37 -26.12 -0.88
C ILE A 441 2.29 -25.24 -0.27
N ILE A 442 1.55 -25.75 0.74
CA ILE A 442 0.51 -24.98 1.43
C ILE A 442 1.14 -23.76 2.10
N THR A 443 2.32 -23.86 2.72
CA THR A 443 2.98 -22.70 3.34
C THR A 443 3.36 -21.66 2.27
N HIS A 444 3.89 -22.09 1.12
CA HIS A 444 4.21 -21.20 0.02
C HIS A 444 2.94 -20.59 -0.59
N GLN A 445 1.90 -21.39 -0.82
CA GLN A 445 0.62 -20.93 -1.34
C GLN A 445 -0.03 -20.00 -0.34
N TYR A 446 -0.07 -20.32 0.94
CA TYR A 446 -0.60 -19.46 2.00
C TYR A 446 0.20 -18.17 2.10
N GLN A 447 1.53 -18.18 2.04
CA GLN A 447 2.30 -16.93 1.98
C GLN A 447 1.95 -16.09 0.75
N LYS A 448 1.74 -16.72 -0.40
CA LYS A 448 1.33 -16.03 -1.63
C LYS A 448 -0.12 -15.54 -1.57
N THR A 449 -1.05 -16.36 -1.11
CA THR A 449 -2.48 -16.10 -1.00
C THR A 449 -2.77 -15.15 0.15
N GLN A 450 -2.04 -15.19 1.26
CA GLN A 450 -2.13 -14.18 2.31
C GLN A 450 -1.64 -12.84 1.76
N TYR A 451 -0.55 -12.83 0.99
CA TYR A 451 -0.10 -11.63 0.28
C TYR A 451 -1.13 -11.11 -0.74
N ASP A 452 -1.81 -12.00 -1.45
CA ASP A 452 -2.83 -11.68 -2.45
C ASP A 452 -4.21 -11.36 -1.82
N ALA A 453 -4.56 -11.96 -0.68
CA ALA A 453 -5.81 -11.78 0.05
C ALA A 453 -5.75 -10.56 0.97
N ASP A 454 -4.62 -10.25 1.59
CA ASP A 454 -4.38 -8.94 2.20
C ASP A 454 -4.50 -7.83 1.13
N PHE A 455 -4.14 -8.15 -0.12
CA PHE A 455 -4.36 -7.29 -1.27
C PHE A 455 -5.83 -7.19 -1.71
N GLU A 456 -6.62 -8.26 -1.65
CA GLU A 456 -8.07 -8.23 -2.00
C GLU A 456 -8.97 -7.71 -0.87
N LEU A 457 -8.73 -8.05 0.39
CA LEU A 457 -9.45 -7.47 1.55
C LEU A 457 -9.22 -5.95 1.63
N GLN A 458 -8.04 -5.47 1.29
CA GLN A 458 -7.80 -4.03 1.14
C GLN A 458 -8.51 -3.43 -0.09
N ARG A 459 -8.68 -4.20 -1.18
CA ARG A 459 -9.51 -3.81 -2.34
C ARG A 459 -10.99 -3.71 -1.96
N GLU A 460 -11.54 -4.68 -1.24
CA GLU A 460 -12.94 -4.66 -0.83
C GLU A 460 -13.23 -3.57 0.20
N ARG A 461 -12.35 -3.34 1.18
CA ARG A 461 -12.45 -2.21 2.11
C ARG A 461 -12.38 -0.85 1.41
N SER A 462 -11.59 -0.73 0.34
CA SER A 462 -11.53 0.51 -0.46
C SER A 462 -12.77 0.71 -1.34
N ASN A 463 -13.38 -0.37 -1.86
CA ASN A 463 -14.60 -0.28 -2.67
C ASN A 463 -15.88 -0.08 -1.84
N THR A 464 -16.00 -0.73 -0.68
CA THR A 464 -17.17 -0.60 0.21
C THR A 464 -17.23 0.76 0.92
N SER A 465 -16.08 1.42 1.15
CA SER A 465 -16.05 2.79 1.67
C SER A 465 -16.36 3.87 0.60
N GLY A 466 -16.11 3.60 -0.69
CA GLY A 466 -16.48 4.49 -1.80
C GLY A 466 -17.93 4.33 -2.27
N SER A 467 -18.46 3.11 -2.28
CA SER A 467 -19.82 2.81 -2.76
C SER A 467 -20.93 3.43 -1.89
N LYS A 468 -20.73 3.49 -0.56
CA LYS A 468 -21.71 4.13 0.34
C LYS A 468 -21.84 5.65 0.13
N PHE A 469 -20.84 6.32 -0.45
CA PHE A 469 -20.93 7.75 -0.77
C PHE A 469 -21.56 8.01 -2.14
N ASN A 470 -21.30 7.18 -3.15
CA ASN A 470 -21.86 7.38 -4.49
C ASN A 470 -23.34 7.02 -4.58
N ASN A 471 -23.83 6.02 -3.84
CA ASN A 471 -25.26 5.67 -3.89
C ASN A 471 -26.14 6.72 -3.20
N GLN A 472 -25.63 7.44 -2.20
CA GLN A 472 -26.35 8.58 -1.62
C GLN A 472 -26.48 9.73 -2.64
N GLU A 473 -25.41 10.01 -3.41
CA GLU A 473 -25.38 11.10 -4.39
C GLU A 473 -26.20 10.81 -5.67
N VAL A 474 -26.37 9.53 -6.05
CA VAL A 474 -27.25 9.13 -7.16
C VAL A 474 -28.73 9.19 -6.77
N THR A 475 -29.06 8.85 -5.52
CA THR A 475 -30.45 8.93 -5.02
C THR A 475 -30.90 10.40 -4.89
N ASP A 476 -30.01 11.31 -4.50
CA ASP A 476 -30.29 12.75 -4.40
C ASP A 476 -30.38 13.44 -5.79
N ARG A 477 -29.70 12.91 -6.82
CA ARG A 477 -29.86 13.44 -8.20
C ARG A 477 -31.16 13.00 -8.86
N GLN A 478 -31.70 11.84 -8.49
CA GLN A 478 -32.93 11.32 -9.10
C GLN A 478 -34.19 12.00 -8.55
N THR A 479 -34.15 12.51 -7.31
CA THR A 479 -35.20 13.37 -6.72
C THR A 479 -35.16 14.82 -7.23
N GLN A 480 -34.01 15.30 -7.74
CA GLN A 480 -33.89 16.67 -8.25
C GLN A 480 -34.36 16.86 -9.70
N TYR A 481 -34.38 15.79 -10.53
CA TYR A 481 -34.80 15.89 -11.93
C TYR A 481 -36.32 15.69 -12.16
N SER A 482 -37.10 15.30 -11.16
CA SER A 482 -38.56 15.14 -11.30
C SER A 482 -39.35 16.43 -11.09
N PHE A 483 -38.71 17.57 -10.75
CA PHE A 483 -39.39 18.82 -10.38
C PHE A 483 -39.37 19.94 -11.43
N HIS A 484 -38.73 19.77 -12.59
CA HIS A 484 -38.71 20.80 -13.64
C HIS A 484 -39.20 20.28 -15.00
N SER A 485 -40.51 20.04 -15.12
CA SER A 485 -41.20 20.07 -16.41
C SER A 485 -42.62 20.62 -16.27
N ARG A 486 -42.73 21.94 -16.05
CA ARG A 486 -43.98 22.68 -16.26
C ARG A 486 -43.69 24.03 -16.91
N GLY A 487 -43.99 24.09 -18.21
CA GLY A 487 -44.92 25.08 -18.75
C GLY A 487 -44.40 26.37 -19.38
N ARG A 488 -44.66 26.46 -20.70
CA ARG A 488 -45.22 27.61 -21.47
C ARG A 488 -44.29 28.79 -21.87
N PRO A 489 -44.71 29.63 -22.86
CA PRO A 489 -45.43 29.32 -24.09
C PRO A 489 -44.89 30.06 -25.35
N LEU A 490 -45.47 29.69 -26.49
CA LEU A 490 -45.42 30.33 -27.81
C LEU A 490 -45.68 31.85 -27.79
N SER A 491 -44.99 32.57 -28.68
CA SER A 491 -45.60 33.67 -29.43
C SER A 491 -45.00 33.76 -30.83
N TRP A 492 -45.91 33.92 -31.79
CA TRP A 492 -45.69 34.13 -33.21
C TRP A 492 -45.18 35.55 -33.49
N ASN A 493 -44.45 35.72 -34.59
CA ASN A 493 -44.81 36.73 -35.59
C ASN A 493 -44.19 36.38 -36.95
N GLN A 494 -45.07 36.32 -37.95
CA GLN A 494 -44.78 36.32 -39.39
C GLN A 494 -44.42 37.74 -39.85
N SER A 495 -43.54 37.81 -40.85
CA SER A 495 -43.74 38.71 -41.99
C SER A 495 -42.84 38.26 -43.15
N GLU A 496 -43.49 38.04 -44.30
CA GLU A 496 -42.97 37.76 -45.64
C GLU A 496 -41.88 38.79 -46.04
N ASP A 497 -40.93 38.54 -46.96
CA ASP A 497 -41.18 38.44 -48.40
C ASP A 497 -39.85 38.35 -49.19
N ASN A 498 -39.93 37.65 -50.32
CA ASN A 498 -39.29 37.88 -51.62
C ASN A 498 -37.77 37.63 -51.91
N LEU A 499 -37.57 36.54 -52.68
CA LEU A 499 -37.03 36.47 -54.06
C LEU A 499 -35.63 37.03 -54.41
N LYS A 500 -34.74 36.10 -54.85
CA LYS A 500 -33.91 36.07 -56.09
C LYS A 500 -32.61 35.30 -55.81
N SER A 501 -32.43 34.06 -56.31
CA SER A 501 -31.89 33.67 -57.63
C SER A 501 -30.43 34.04 -57.86
N SER A 502 -29.64 33.00 -58.20
CA SER A 502 -28.25 32.95 -58.71
C SER A 502 -27.13 32.89 -57.68
#